data_AF-A0A4R6N8D9-F1
#
_entry.id   AF-A0A4R6N8D9-F1
#
_cell.length_a   1.000
_cell.length_b   1.000
_cell.length_c   1.000
_cell.angle_alpha   90.00
_cell.angle_beta   90.00
_cell.angle_gamma   90.00
#
_symmetry.space_group_name_H-M   'P 1'
#
loop_
_entity.id
_entity.type
_entity.pdbx_description
1 polymer ?
#
loop_
_entity_poly.entity_id
_entity_poly.type
_entity_poly.pdbx_seq_one_letter_code
_entity_poly.pdbx_strand_id
1 'polypeptide(L)' 'MPRLAALALALFGAAVLVGCGSTRTEVTVQGSTRITKGQELIDLQKAKAQGAVTEREFEELRQIILRRPN' A
#
# COMPACT_ATOMS: atom_id res chain seq x y z
N MET A 1 46.24 16.07 28.44
CA MET A 1 45.70 16.02 27.06
C MET A 1 44.47 15.10 26.93
N PRO A 2 43.40 15.23 27.74
CA PRO A 2 42.22 14.37 27.61
C PRO A 2 41.21 14.87 26.57
N ARG A 3 41.27 16.16 26.21
CA ARG A 3 40.33 16.84 25.31
C ARG A 3 40.44 16.37 23.85
N LEU A 4 41.66 16.02 23.42
CA LEU A 4 41.93 15.50 22.07
C LEU A 4 41.49 14.04 21.91
N ALA A 5 41.64 13.23 22.97
CA ALA A 5 41.17 11.84 22.99
C ALA A 5 39.65 11.74 22.92
N ALA A 6 38.93 12.64 23.62
CA ALA A 6 37.47 12.73 23.54
C ALA A 6 36.98 13.15 22.14
N LEU A 7 37.70 14.04 21.46
CA LEU A 7 37.37 14.46 20.09
C LEU A 7 37.54 13.32 19.08
N ALA A 8 38.62 12.53 19.21
CA ALA A 8 38.89 11.42 18.32
C ALA A 8 37.84 10.30 18.43
N LEU A 9 37.34 10.04 19.64
CA LEU A 9 36.29 9.05 19.89
C LEU A 9 34.92 9.50 19.34
N ALA A 10 34.63 10.80 19.39
CA ALA A 10 33.39 11.37 18.84
C ALA A 10 33.33 11.29 17.30
N LEU A 11 34.47 11.44 16.61
CA LEU A 11 34.53 11.32 15.15
C LEU A 11 34.33 9.88 14.66
N PHE A 12 34.73 8.87 15.44
CA PHE A 12 34.59 7.46 15.03
C PHE A 12 33.13 6.98 15.09
N GLY A 13 32.32 7.53 16.00
CA GLY A 13 30.89 7.20 16.12
C GLY A 13 30.01 7.71 14.97
N ALA A 14 30.41 8.79 14.30
CA ALA A 14 29.62 9.39 13.22
C ALA A 14 29.70 8.62 11.88
N ALA A 15 30.68 7.75 11.70
CA ALA A 15 30.88 7.00 10.45
C ALA A 15 29.90 5.82 10.27
N VAL A 16 29.22 5.37 11.33
CA VAL A 16 28.31 4.21 11.29
C VAL A 16 26.94 4.58 10.69
N LEU A 17 26.63 5.87 10.55
CA LEU A 17 25.31 6.35 10.10
C LEU A 17 25.21 6.61 8.57
N VAL A 18 26.31 6.50 7.81
CA VAL A 18 26.31 6.70 6.34
C VAL A 18 25.73 5.48 5.59
N GLY A 19 25.40 4.40 6.28
CA GLY A 19 24.86 3.17 5.71
C GLY A 19 23.33 3.10 5.54
N CYS A 20 22.56 4.13 5.93
CA CYS A 20 21.12 4.17 5.60
C CYS A 20 20.94 4.77 4.20
N GLY A 21 21.49 4.07 3.21
CA GLY A 21 21.17 4.31 1.82
C GLY A 21 19.68 4.10 1.65
N SER A 22 18.97 5.21 1.43
CA SER A 22 17.59 5.22 0.97
C SER A 22 17.54 4.61 -0.42
N THR A 23 17.65 3.29 -0.51
CA THR A 23 17.15 2.55 -1.66
C THR A 23 15.64 2.69 -1.57
N ARG A 24 15.12 3.76 -2.17
CA ARG A 24 13.71 3.86 -2.53
C ARG A 24 13.50 2.76 -3.56
N THR A 25 13.27 1.54 -3.08
CA THR A 25 12.69 0.47 -3.87
C THR A 25 11.31 0.99 -4.23
N GLU A 26 11.21 1.58 -5.41
CA GLU A 26 9.93 1.88 -6.02
C GLU A 26 9.31 0.51 -6.31
N VAL A 27 8.58 -0.01 -5.33
CA VAL A 27 7.74 -1.17 -5.49
C VAL A 27 6.60 -0.71 -6.38
N THR A 28 6.89 -0.62 -7.68
CA THR A 28 5.86 -0.64 -8.69
C THR A 28 5.25 -2.02 -8.56
N VAL A 29 4.17 -2.12 -7.79
CA VAL A 29 3.27 -3.27 -7.80
C VAL A 29 2.77 -3.34 -9.24
N GLN A 30 3.54 -4.03 -10.09
CA GLN A 30 3.14 -4.38 -11.44
C GLN A 30 1.85 -5.18 -11.26
N GLY A 31 0.74 -4.50 -11.54
CA GLY A 31 -0.60 -4.94 -11.16
C GLY A 31 -0.93 -6.29 -11.74
N SER A 32 -0.75 -7.34 -10.94
CA SER A 32 -1.19 -8.69 -11.30
C SER A 32 -2.63 -8.95 -10.87
N THR A 33 -3.23 -8.09 -10.04
CA THR A 33 -4.65 -8.22 -9.68
C THR A 33 -5.51 -7.46 -10.69
N ARG A 34 -5.62 -8.01 -11.91
CA ARG A 34 -6.66 -7.57 -12.85
C ARG A 34 -8.00 -8.11 -12.37
N ILE A 35 -8.62 -7.40 -11.44
CA ILE A 35 -9.98 -7.74 -10.99
C ILE A 35 -10.92 -7.52 -12.17
N THR A 36 -11.66 -8.56 -12.53
CA THR A 36 -12.67 -8.47 -13.59
C THR A 36 -13.96 -7.91 -13.01
N LYS A 37 -14.76 -7.23 -13.85
CA LYS A 37 -16.11 -6.81 -13.44
C LYS A 37 -16.95 -7.97 -12.92
N GLY A 38 -16.79 -9.16 -13.48
CA GLY A 38 -17.50 -10.37 -13.01
C GLY A 38 -17.16 -10.69 -11.56
N GLN A 39 -15.88 -10.61 -11.19
CA GLN A 39 -15.44 -10.83 -9.82
C GLN A 39 -16.02 -9.78 -8.87
N GLU A 40 -16.00 -8.50 -9.26
CA GLU A 40 -16.58 -7.41 -8.46
C GLU A 40 -18.08 -7.61 -8.22
N LEU A 41 -18.83 -8.05 -9.24
CA LEU A 41 -20.27 -8.31 -9.12
C LEU A 41 -20.57 -9.50 -8.21
N ILE A 42 -19.76 -10.57 -8.27
CA ILE A 42 -19.88 -11.73 -7.37
C ILE A 42 -19.63 -11.30 -5.93
N ASP A 43 -18.60 -10.52 -5.68
CA ASP A 43 -18.25 -10.07 -4.33
C ASP A 43 -19.30 -9.09 -3.78
N LEU A 44 -19.83 -8.20 -4.63
CA LEU A 44 -20.96 -7.35 -4.29
C LEU A 44 -22.23 -8.15 -3.94
N GLN A 45 -22.51 -9.24 -4.66
CA GLN A 45 -23.64 -10.13 -4.34
C GLN A 45 -23.45 -10.83 -2.99
N LYS A 46 -22.23 -11.27 -2.67
CA LYS A 46 -21.91 -11.85 -1.36
C LYS A 46 -22.08 -10.83 -0.24
N ALA A 47 -21.58 -9.60 -0.43
CA ALA A 47 -21.72 -8.53 0.55
C ALA A 47 -23.20 -8.24 0.86
N LYS A 48 -24.05 -8.19 -0.16
CA LYS A 48 -25.51 -8.05 0.02
C LYS A 48 -26.10 -9.24 0.78
N ALA A 49 -25.75 -10.47 0.41
CA ALA A 49 -26.24 -11.68 1.09
C ALA A 49 -25.83 -11.75 2.57
N GLN A 50 -24.69 -11.14 2.92
CA GLN A 50 -24.20 -11.02 4.29
C GLN A 50 -24.80 -9.82 5.05
N GLY A 51 -25.65 -9.02 4.39
CA GLY A 51 -26.22 -7.80 4.98
C GLY A 51 -25.20 -6.66 5.15
N ALA A 52 -24.04 -6.74 4.51
CA ALA A 52 -23.01 -5.70 4.58
C ALA A 52 -23.37 -4.45 3.75
N VAL A 53 -24.29 -4.59 2.79
CA VAL A 53 -24.87 -3.48 2.02
C VAL A 53 -26.38 -3.64 1.92
N THR A 54 -27.08 -2.51 1.85
CA THR A 54 -28.52 -2.46 1.61
C THR A 54 -28.87 -2.75 0.15
N GLU A 55 -30.15 -3.03 -0.14
CA GLU A 55 -30.64 -3.23 -1.51
C GLU A 55 -30.33 -2.03 -2.42
N ARG A 56 -30.49 -0.82 -1.88
CA ARG A 56 -30.23 0.43 -2.61
C ARG A 56 -28.75 0.57 -2.97
N GLU A 57 -27.86 0.37 -1.99
CA GLU A 57 -26.40 0.44 -2.21
C GLU A 57 -25.91 -0.65 -3.15
N PHE A 58 -26.50 -1.85 -3.08
CA PHE A 58 -26.20 -2.92 -4.03
C PHE A 58 -26.50 -2.49 -5.46
N GLU A 59 -27.67 -1.93 -5.73
CA GLU A 59 -28.02 -1.54 -7.10
C GLU A 59 -27.18 -0.36 -7.59
N GLU A 60 -26.92 0.63 -6.74
CA GLU A 60 -26.03 1.75 -7.06
C GLU A 60 -24.63 1.26 -7.46
N LEU A 61 -24.01 0.40 -6.66
CA LEU A 61 -22.68 -0.14 -6.91
C LEU A 61 -22.66 -1.05 -8.14
N ARG A 62 -23.68 -1.89 -8.33
CA ARG A 62 -23.83 -2.74 -9.51
C ARG A 62 -23.83 -1.92 -10.79
N GLN A 63 -24.56 -0.81 -10.82
CA GLN A 63 -24.62 0.09 -11.98
C GLN A 63 -23.25 0.73 -12.26
N ILE A 64 -22.52 1.15 -11.21
CA ILE A 64 -21.18 1.71 -11.34
C ILE A 64 -20.22 0.70 -11.98
N ILE A 65 -20.20 -0.55 -11.50
CA ILE A 65 -19.33 -1.61 -12.03
C ILE A 65 -19.63 -1.88 -13.50
N LEU A 66 -20.92 -1.94 -13.87
CA LEU A 66 -21.33 -2.22 -15.26
C LEU A 66 -20.96 -1.10 -16.22
N ARG A 67 -21.07 0.16 -15.79
CA ARG A 67 -20.81 1.36 -16.61
C ARG A 67 -19.33 1.62 -16.90
N ARG A 68 -18.41 1.09 -16.09
CA ARG A 68 -16.97 1.22 -16.34
C ARG A 68 -16.61 0.63 -17.71
N PRO A 69 -15.64 1.12 -18.48
CA PRO A 69 -15.11 0.38 -19.63
C PRO A 69 -14.38 -0.92 -19.20
N ASN A 70 -14.18 -1.86 -20.13
CA ASN A 70 -13.50 -3.15 -19.90
C ASN A 70 -11.97 -3.04 -20.04
#